data_AF-A0A7C7C1W0-F1
#
_entry.id   AF-A0A7C7C1W0-F1
#
_cell.length_a   1.000
_cell.length_b   1.000
_cell.length_c   1.000
_cell.angle_alpha   90.00
_cell.angle_beta   90.00
_cell.angle_gamma   90.00
#
_symmetry.space_group_name_H-M   'P 1'
#
loop_
_entity.id
_entity.type
_entity.pdbx_description
1 polymer ?
#
loop_
_entity_poly.entity_id
_entity_poly.type
_entity_poly.pdbx_seq_one_letter_code
_entity_poly.pdbx_strand_id
1 'polypeptide(L)'
;GARGMNMLDAAGKVDIIQIEATGAIPAEMLRDEDRMVMSGAQLVTDNNANETLGAKRIDANASMSALKRISFNITDGFKQLFTWTAQFLGEESTSMYKLNSDFITDDLTPEMINAHMALVQGNILPAITLNEVARKAGLTDLDNEEIAQELSDQQLLTGGGPEEMAELQAQLDDALEKLAAKASD
;
A
#
# COMPACT_ATOMS: atom_id res chain seq x y z
N GLY A 1 -0.24 20.13 59.90
CA GLY A 1 -1.42 19.26 60.00
C GLY A 1 -2.13 19.52 61.31
N ALA A 2 -3.28 20.17 61.26
CA ALA A 2 -4.12 20.34 62.43
C ALA A 2 -4.79 19.00 62.74
N ARG A 3 -4.42 18.35 63.84
CA ARG A 3 -5.07 17.14 64.34
C ARG A 3 -6.33 17.54 65.11
N GLY A 4 -7.37 17.95 64.38
CA GLY A 4 -8.70 18.15 64.96
C GLY A 4 -9.35 16.79 65.21
N MET A 5 -9.65 16.47 66.46
CA MET A 5 -10.44 15.29 66.81
C MET A 5 -11.93 15.66 66.80
N ASN A 6 -12.75 14.84 66.13
CA ASN A 6 -14.20 14.96 66.21
C ASN A 6 -14.64 14.49 67.60
N MET A 7 -15.03 15.42 68.48
CA MET A 7 -15.55 15.10 69.81
C MET A 7 -17.06 14.90 69.73
N LEU A 8 -17.52 13.70 70.07
CA LEU A 8 -18.93 13.33 70.10
C LEU A 8 -19.43 13.36 71.55
N ASP A 9 -20.69 13.72 71.75
CA ASP A 9 -21.40 13.58 73.03
C ASP A 9 -21.74 12.11 73.31
N ALA A 10 -22.16 11.75 74.52
CA ALA A 10 -22.48 10.39 74.96
C ALA A 10 -23.55 9.68 74.10
N ALA A 11 -24.36 10.44 73.34
CA ALA A 11 -25.33 9.93 72.37
C ALA A 11 -24.94 10.17 70.89
N GLY A 12 -23.76 10.74 70.63
CA GLY A 12 -23.29 11.04 69.28
C GLY A 12 -22.81 9.78 68.56
N LYS A 13 -23.36 9.53 67.37
CA LYS A 13 -22.99 8.40 66.51
C LYS A 13 -22.26 8.90 65.26
N VAL A 14 -21.16 8.25 64.90
CA VAL A 14 -20.53 8.39 63.59
C VAL A 14 -20.73 7.10 62.84
N ASP A 15 -21.52 7.18 61.77
CA ASP A 15 -21.64 6.10 60.80
C ASP A 15 -20.79 6.47 59.58
N ILE A 16 -19.83 5.60 59.25
CA ILE A 16 -19.12 5.69 57.99
C ILE A 16 -19.99 5.01 56.95
N ILE A 17 -20.71 5.81 56.16
CA ILE A 17 -21.46 5.31 55.01
C ILE A 17 -20.45 5.01 53.91
N GLN A 18 -19.94 3.77 53.89
CA GLN A 18 -19.15 3.27 52.79
C GLN A 18 -20.11 2.80 51.69
N ILE A 19 -19.85 3.20 50.44
CA ILE A 19 -20.56 2.64 49.30
C ILE A 19 -20.36 1.11 49.32
N GLU A 20 -21.45 0.36 49.29
CA GLU A 20 -21.39 -1.09 49.12
C GLU A 20 -20.70 -1.36 47.78
N ALA A 21 -19.77 -2.33 47.74
CA ALA A 21 -19.02 -2.67 46.54
C ALA A 21 -19.98 -3.11 45.41
N THR A 22 -20.49 -2.13 44.68
CA THR A 22 -21.56 -2.32 43.72
C THR A 22 -20.91 -2.62 42.38
N GLY A 23 -20.99 -3.89 41.96
CA GLY A 23 -20.50 -4.33 40.65
C GLY A 23 -21.21 -3.70 39.44
N ALA A 24 -22.19 -2.81 39.67
CA ALA A 24 -22.95 -2.15 38.60
C ALA A 24 -22.09 -1.21 37.75
N ILE A 25 -21.14 -0.48 38.35
CA ILE A 25 -20.26 0.42 37.57
C ILE A 25 -19.37 -0.36 36.59
N PRO A 26 -18.60 -1.39 37.00
CA PRO A 26 -17.82 -2.16 36.04
C PRO A 26 -18.70 -2.88 35.01
N ALA A 27 -19.90 -3.33 35.38
CA ALA A 27 -20.82 -3.96 34.43
C ALA A 27 -21.35 -2.98 33.37
N GLU A 28 -21.65 -1.73 33.75
CA GLU A 28 -22.06 -0.69 32.80
C GLU A 28 -20.91 -0.22 31.92
N MET A 29 -19.68 -0.15 32.44
CA MET A 29 -18.50 0.15 31.62
C MET A 29 -18.26 -0.89 30.53
N LEU A 30 -18.43 -2.18 30.85
CA LEU A 30 -18.32 -3.26 29.86
C LEU A 30 -19.39 -3.16 28.77
N ARG A 31 -20.63 -2.82 29.16
CA ARG A 31 -21.72 -2.58 28.20
C ARG A 31 -21.47 -1.36 27.31
N ASP A 32 -20.77 -0.36 27.83
CA ASP A 32 -20.42 0.83 27.06
C ASP A 32 -19.33 0.53 26.03
N GLU A 33 -18.33 -0.26 26.42
CA GLU A 33 -17.31 -0.80 25.52
C GLU A 33 -17.96 -1.61 24.37
N ASP A 34 -18.88 -2.52 24.68
CA ASP A 34 -19.61 -3.29 23.68
C ASP A 34 -20.37 -2.40 22.68
N ARG A 35 -21.03 -1.34 23.18
CA ARG A 35 -21.72 -0.37 22.32
C ARG A 35 -20.74 0.40 21.43
N MET A 36 -19.57 0.77 21.95
CA MET A 36 -18.53 1.45 21.17
C MET A 36 -18.00 0.55 20.06
N VAL A 37 -17.75 -0.73 20.34
CA VAL A 37 -17.34 -1.72 19.33
C VAL A 37 -18.42 -1.89 18.27
N MET A 38 -19.69 -2.01 18.64
CA MET A 38 -20.81 -2.07 17.69
C MET A 38 -20.94 -0.80 16.83
N SER A 39 -20.60 0.37 17.38
CA SER A 39 -20.55 1.63 16.64
C SER A 39 -19.31 1.77 15.72
N GLY A 40 -18.43 0.77 15.71
CA GLY A 40 -17.26 0.71 14.84
C GLY A 40 -15.97 1.28 15.46
N ALA A 41 -15.93 1.47 16.78
CA ALA A 41 -14.68 1.79 17.46
C ALA A 41 -13.72 0.59 17.38
N GLN A 42 -12.44 0.86 17.13
CA GLN A 42 -11.40 -0.17 17.14
C GLN A 42 -10.92 -0.40 18.56
N LEU A 43 -11.02 -1.64 19.04
CA LEU A 43 -10.48 -2.04 20.34
C LEU A 43 -9.06 -2.56 20.14
N VAL A 44 -8.07 -1.86 20.70
CA VAL A 44 -6.68 -2.32 20.69
C VAL A 44 -6.45 -3.12 21.97
N THR A 45 -6.54 -4.45 21.88
CA THR A 45 -6.18 -5.35 22.97
C THR A 45 -4.77 -5.89 22.76
N ASP A 46 -3.92 -5.84 23.78
CA ASP A 46 -2.60 -6.49 23.77
C ASP A 46 -2.76 -8.02 23.77
N ASN A 47 -3.00 -8.61 22.60
CA ASN A 47 -3.30 -10.04 22.45
C ASN A 47 -2.01 -10.85 22.27
N ASN A 48 -1.23 -10.97 23.36
CA ASN A 48 0.15 -11.49 23.32
C ASN A 48 0.31 -13.03 23.24
N ALA A 49 -0.76 -13.84 23.17
CA ALA A 49 -0.60 -15.28 23.42
C ALA A 49 -1.05 -16.26 22.32
N ASN A 50 -1.98 -15.93 21.40
CA ASN A 50 -2.42 -16.92 20.40
C ASN A 50 -3.18 -16.31 19.21
N GLU A 51 -2.65 -15.28 18.58
CA GLU A 51 -3.25 -14.80 17.33
C GLU A 51 -3.06 -15.83 16.21
N THR A 52 -4.15 -16.51 15.86
CA THR A 52 -4.21 -17.34 14.66
C THR A 52 -3.99 -16.48 13.41
N LEU A 53 -3.38 -17.04 12.37
CA LEU A 53 -3.15 -16.35 11.08
C LEU A 53 -4.44 -15.70 10.53
N GLY A 54 -5.61 -16.27 10.83
CA GLY A 54 -6.91 -15.71 10.46
C GLY A 54 -7.28 -14.42 11.21
N ALA A 55 -6.97 -14.33 12.50
CA ALA A 55 -7.22 -13.12 13.31
C ALA A 55 -6.41 -11.93 12.78
N LYS A 56 -5.12 -12.14 12.50
CA LYS A 56 -4.26 -11.11 11.88
C LYS A 56 -4.78 -10.65 10.52
N ARG A 57 -5.30 -11.55 9.69
CA ARG A 57 -5.92 -11.16 8.41
C ARG A 57 -7.18 -10.36 8.60
N ILE A 58 -8.02 -10.69 9.58
CA ILE A 58 -9.24 -9.93 9.88
C ILE A 58 -8.88 -8.52 10.37
N ASP A 59 -7.91 -8.39 11.26
CA ASP A 59 -7.45 -7.09 11.78
C ASP A 59 -6.75 -6.24 10.71
N ALA A 60 -5.94 -6.87 9.86
CA ALA A 60 -5.36 -6.22 8.68
C ALA A 60 -6.46 -5.75 7.71
N ASN A 61 -7.48 -6.55 7.45
CA ASN A 61 -8.60 -6.15 6.58
C ASN A 61 -9.45 -5.02 7.18
N ALA A 62 -9.67 -5.03 8.50
CA ALA A 62 -10.42 -3.99 9.19
C ALA A 62 -9.68 -2.64 9.16
N SER A 63 -8.37 -2.64 9.44
CA SER A 63 -7.51 -1.45 9.32
C SER A 63 -7.39 -0.97 7.87
N MET A 64 -7.31 -1.90 6.92
CA MET A 64 -7.29 -1.60 5.49
C MET A 64 -8.56 -0.90 5.02
N SER A 65 -9.73 -1.30 5.53
CA SER A 65 -11.01 -0.64 5.20
C SER A 65 -11.02 0.82 5.63
N ALA A 66 -10.48 1.14 6.82
CA ALA A 66 -10.34 2.51 7.28
C ALA A 66 -9.36 3.31 6.40
N LEU A 67 -8.19 2.74 6.09
CA LEU A 67 -7.18 3.38 5.25
C LEU A 67 -7.70 3.65 3.83
N LYS A 68 -8.44 2.70 3.25
CA LYS A 68 -9.08 2.83 1.94
C LYS A 68 -10.11 3.95 1.92
N ARG A 69 -10.94 4.07 2.97
CA ARG A 69 -11.89 5.19 3.11
C ARG A 69 -11.17 6.54 3.16
N ILE A 70 -10.07 6.63 3.90
CA ILE A 70 -9.26 7.85 3.96
C ILE A 70 -8.71 8.20 2.58
N SER A 71 -8.12 7.24 1.87
CA SER A 71 -7.57 7.47 0.53
C SER A 71 -8.62 7.90 -0.50
N PHE A 72 -9.84 7.35 -0.44
CA PHE A 72 -10.94 7.81 -1.29
C PHE A 72 -11.37 9.22 -0.95
N ASN A 73 -11.57 9.54 0.33
CA ASN A 73 -11.97 10.87 0.78
C ASN A 73 -10.94 11.94 0.36
N ILE A 74 -9.65 11.63 0.52
CA ILE A 74 -8.57 12.53 0.10
C ILE A 74 -8.57 12.69 -1.42
N THR A 75 -8.70 11.60 -2.16
CA THR A 75 -8.78 11.62 -3.64
C THR A 75 -9.91 12.53 -4.12
N ASP A 76 -11.11 12.38 -3.55
CA ASP A 76 -12.27 13.18 -3.94
C ASP A 76 -12.13 14.64 -3.51
N GLY A 77 -11.55 14.90 -2.33
CA GLY A 77 -11.21 16.25 -1.89
C GLY A 77 -10.26 16.96 -2.85
N PHE A 78 -9.18 16.29 -3.29
CA PHE A 78 -8.25 16.86 -4.25
C PHE A 78 -8.89 17.10 -5.62
N LYS A 79 -9.71 16.17 -6.12
CA LYS A 79 -10.46 16.39 -7.36
C LYS A 79 -11.32 17.65 -7.28
N GLN A 80 -12.03 17.83 -6.17
CA GLN A 80 -12.87 19.01 -5.95
C GLN A 80 -12.05 20.31 -5.93
N LEU A 81 -10.91 20.32 -5.23
CA LEU A 81 -10.01 21.48 -5.19
C LEU A 81 -9.47 21.84 -6.58
N PHE A 82 -9.09 20.84 -7.36
CA PHE A 82 -8.64 21.06 -8.73
C PHE A 82 -9.77 21.55 -9.64
N THR A 83 -10.99 21.03 -9.48
CA THR A 83 -12.17 21.55 -10.19
C THR A 83 -12.43 23.01 -9.86
N TRP A 84 -12.35 23.41 -8.58
CA TRP A 84 -12.50 24.83 -8.20
C TRP A 84 -11.39 25.71 -8.76
N THR A 85 -10.17 25.20 -8.82
CA THR A 85 -9.03 25.92 -9.40
C THR A 85 -9.21 26.09 -10.91
N ALA A 86 -9.62 25.03 -11.63
CA ALA A 86 -9.93 25.12 -13.05
C ALA A 86 -11.04 26.15 -13.32
N GLN A 87 -12.14 26.11 -12.55
CA GLN A 87 -13.22 27.10 -12.63
C GLN A 87 -12.74 28.52 -12.36
N PHE A 88 -11.83 28.71 -11.41
CA PHE A 88 -11.24 30.02 -11.12
C PHE A 88 -10.39 30.55 -12.28
N LEU A 89 -9.65 29.67 -12.98
CA LEU A 89 -8.90 30.03 -14.19
C LEU A 89 -9.78 30.16 -15.45
N GLY A 90 -11.08 29.87 -15.35
CA GLY A 90 -12.01 29.89 -16.48
C GLY A 90 -11.91 28.68 -17.40
N GLU A 91 -11.30 27.58 -16.94
CA GLU A 91 -11.16 26.33 -17.67
C GLU A 91 -12.14 25.28 -17.12
N GLU A 92 -12.72 24.47 -18.01
CA GLU A 92 -13.58 23.34 -17.64
C GLU A 92 -12.80 22.02 -17.77
N SER A 93 -11.69 21.91 -17.03
CA SER A 93 -10.87 20.69 -17.01
C SER A 93 -11.30 19.78 -15.86
N THR A 94 -11.43 18.48 -16.16
CA THR A 94 -11.77 17.45 -15.15
C THR A 94 -10.47 16.88 -14.59
N SER A 95 -10.25 16.99 -13.28
CA SER A 95 -9.04 16.48 -12.65
C SER A 95 -9.03 14.96 -12.53
N MET A 96 -7.98 14.33 -13.05
CA MET A 96 -7.71 12.88 -12.97
C MET A 96 -6.73 12.58 -11.84
N TYR A 97 -7.00 13.08 -10.63
CA TYR A 97 -6.21 12.70 -9.46
C TYR A 97 -6.76 11.40 -8.86
N LYS A 98 -5.87 10.44 -8.57
CA LYS A 98 -6.21 9.20 -7.87
C LYS A 98 -5.03 8.77 -6.99
N LEU A 99 -5.27 8.65 -5.69
CA LEU A 99 -4.33 8.05 -4.76
C LEU A 99 -4.39 6.51 -4.88
N ASN A 100 -3.28 5.83 -4.60
CA ASN A 100 -3.31 4.38 -4.47
C ASN A 100 -4.25 3.99 -3.31
N SER A 101 -5.17 3.06 -3.60
CA SER A 101 -6.19 2.55 -2.68
C SER A 101 -6.12 1.03 -2.55
N ASP A 102 -5.12 0.43 -3.19
CA ASP A 102 -4.79 -0.97 -3.08
C ASP A 102 -3.50 -1.08 -2.27
N PHE A 103 -3.63 -1.51 -1.02
CA PHE A 103 -2.51 -1.62 -0.09
C PHE A 103 -2.24 -3.08 0.31
N ILE A 104 -2.87 -4.04 -0.37
CA ILE A 104 -2.46 -5.44 -0.34
C ILE A 104 -1.64 -5.67 -1.61
N THR A 105 -0.32 -5.71 -1.47
CA THR A 105 0.60 -5.94 -2.59
C THR A 105 0.71 -7.43 -2.98
N ASP A 106 0.22 -8.35 -2.13
CA ASP A 106 0.62 -9.77 -2.16
C ASP A 106 -0.38 -10.76 -2.78
N ASP A 107 -1.42 -10.33 -3.48
CA ASP A 107 -2.39 -11.27 -4.09
C ASP A 107 -1.92 -11.87 -5.44
N LEU A 108 -0.64 -11.77 -5.76
CA LEU A 108 -0.11 -12.33 -7.01
C LEU A 108 0.24 -13.81 -6.85
N THR A 109 -0.65 -14.68 -7.32
CA THR A 109 -0.41 -16.13 -7.33
C THR A 109 0.61 -16.52 -8.41
N PRO A 110 1.38 -17.60 -8.21
CA PRO A 110 2.29 -18.14 -9.24
C PRO A 110 1.57 -18.45 -10.56
N GLU A 111 0.32 -18.90 -10.50
CA GLU A 111 -0.52 -19.16 -11.66
C GLU A 111 -0.79 -17.88 -12.47
N MET A 112 -1.02 -16.75 -11.79
CA MET A 112 -1.22 -15.45 -12.44
C MET A 112 0.06 -14.93 -13.10
N ILE A 113 1.24 -15.14 -12.49
CA ILE A 113 2.52 -14.78 -13.11
C ILE A 113 2.73 -15.56 -14.41
N ASN A 114 2.48 -16.88 -14.39
CA ASN A 114 2.63 -17.73 -15.56
C ASN A 114 1.65 -17.36 -16.68
N ALA A 115 0.39 -17.06 -16.33
CA ALA A 115 -0.60 -16.57 -17.28
C ALA A 115 -0.17 -15.22 -17.89
N HIS A 116 0.34 -14.30 -17.07
CA HIS A 116 0.83 -13.00 -17.54
C HIS A 116 2.03 -13.13 -18.48
N MET A 117 2.97 -14.01 -18.17
CA MET A 117 4.10 -14.33 -19.03
C MET A 117 3.64 -14.87 -20.39
N ALA A 118 2.63 -15.75 -20.41
CA ALA A 118 2.05 -16.27 -21.65
C ALA A 118 1.36 -15.17 -22.49
N LEU A 119 0.67 -14.22 -21.85
CA LEU A 119 0.04 -13.08 -22.54
C LEU A 119 1.07 -12.14 -23.18
N VAL A 120 2.21 -11.93 -22.50
CA VAL A 120 3.33 -11.14 -23.05
C VAL A 120 3.99 -11.87 -24.22
N GLN A 121 4.25 -13.18 -24.11
CA GLN A 121 4.79 -13.99 -25.20
C GLN A 121 3.84 -14.06 -26.40
N GLY A 122 2.52 -14.06 -26.15
CA GLY A 122 1.47 -13.98 -27.17
C GLY A 122 1.34 -12.59 -27.81
N ASN A 123 2.16 -11.62 -27.42
CA ASN A 123 2.14 -10.22 -27.89
C ASN A 123 0.78 -9.52 -27.68
N ILE A 124 0.02 -9.96 -26.66
CA ILE A 124 -1.24 -9.34 -26.24
C ILE A 124 -0.95 -8.20 -25.26
N LEU A 125 0.08 -8.37 -24.42
CA LEU A 125 0.53 -7.38 -23.45
C LEU A 125 2.00 -6.97 -23.69
N PRO A 126 2.35 -5.69 -23.50
CA PRO A 126 3.74 -5.24 -23.63
C PRO A 126 4.66 -5.85 -22.56
N ALA A 127 5.92 -6.08 -22.91
CA ALA A 127 6.94 -6.64 -22.01
C ALA A 127 7.17 -5.81 -20.74
N ILE A 128 6.97 -4.49 -20.79
CA ILE A 128 7.09 -3.58 -19.63
C ILE A 128 6.16 -4.00 -18.49
N THR A 129 5.00 -4.56 -18.81
CA THR A 129 4.04 -5.03 -17.81
C THR A 129 4.58 -6.20 -16.98
N LEU A 130 5.53 -6.98 -17.50
CA LEU A 130 6.20 -8.05 -16.74
C LEU A 130 7.06 -7.46 -15.62
N ASN A 131 7.75 -6.34 -15.89
CA ASN A 131 8.59 -5.66 -14.89
C ASN A 131 7.74 -5.06 -13.77
N GLU A 132 6.57 -4.49 -14.10
CA GLU A 132 5.62 -4.01 -13.10
C GLU A 132 5.07 -5.14 -12.23
N VAL A 133 4.78 -6.30 -12.83
CA VAL A 133 4.32 -7.48 -12.11
C VAL A 133 5.43 -8.07 -11.25
N ALA A 134 6.68 -8.08 -11.74
CA ALA A 134 7.85 -8.52 -10.97
C ALA A 134 8.10 -7.66 -9.73
N ARG A 135 7.92 -6.33 -9.84
CA ARG A 135 7.96 -5.41 -8.69
C ARG A 135 6.84 -5.68 -7.70
N LYS A 136 5.61 -5.85 -8.19
CA LYS A 136 4.46 -6.19 -7.32
C LYS A 136 4.65 -7.52 -6.61
N ALA A 137 5.32 -8.48 -7.24
CA ALA A 137 5.63 -9.79 -6.68
C ALA A 137 6.86 -9.80 -5.75
N GLY A 138 7.55 -8.66 -5.57
CA GLY A 138 8.78 -8.57 -4.79
C GLY A 138 9.98 -9.32 -5.39
N LEU A 139 9.95 -9.63 -6.69
CA LEU A 139 11.07 -10.28 -7.39
C LEU A 139 12.20 -9.30 -7.71
N THR A 140 11.90 -8.01 -7.80
CA THR A 140 12.86 -6.94 -8.07
C THR A 140 12.33 -5.62 -7.58
N ASP A 141 13.22 -4.72 -7.16
CA ASP A 141 12.89 -3.32 -6.82
C ASP A 141 13.39 -2.34 -7.89
N LEU A 142 14.07 -2.84 -8.92
CA LEU A 142 14.68 -2.03 -9.96
C LEU A 142 13.63 -1.32 -10.83
N ASP A 143 13.96 -0.10 -11.24
CA ASP A 143 13.15 0.62 -12.21
C ASP A 143 13.34 0.05 -13.63
N ASN A 144 12.54 0.53 -14.58
CA ASN A 144 12.61 0.00 -15.94
C ASN A 144 13.91 0.35 -16.67
N GLU A 145 14.57 1.45 -16.30
CA GLU A 145 15.81 1.94 -16.92
C GLU A 145 17.00 1.13 -16.38
N GLU A 146 17.05 0.90 -15.08
CA GLU A 146 17.99 0.03 -14.38
C GLU A 146 17.88 -1.41 -14.88
N ILE A 147 16.67 -1.95 -15.06
CA ILE A 147 16.48 -3.29 -15.63
C ILE A 147 17.02 -3.36 -17.05
N ALA A 148 16.79 -2.34 -17.88
CA ALA A 148 17.29 -2.32 -19.25
C ALA A 148 18.82 -2.25 -19.29
N GLN A 149 19.41 -1.47 -18.38
CA GLN A 149 20.86 -1.34 -18.25
C GLN A 149 21.50 -2.65 -17.76
N GLU A 150 21.00 -3.23 -16.68
CA GLU A 150 21.47 -4.51 -16.15
C GLU A 150 21.29 -5.64 -17.17
N LEU A 151 20.19 -5.65 -17.94
CA LEU A 151 20.01 -6.62 -19.01
C LEU A 151 21.05 -6.44 -20.12
N SER A 152 21.36 -5.20 -20.46
CA SER A 152 22.41 -4.90 -21.45
C SER A 152 23.80 -5.32 -20.96
N ASP A 153 24.11 -5.07 -19.69
CA ASP A 153 25.37 -5.46 -19.03
C ASP A 153 25.46 -6.99 -18.87
N GLN A 154 24.35 -7.64 -18.56
CA GLN A 154 24.24 -9.09 -18.47
C GLN A 154 24.37 -9.74 -19.85
N GLN A 155 23.81 -9.15 -20.89
CA GLN A 155 23.98 -9.60 -22.27
C GLN A 155 25.43 -9.42 -22.75
N LEU A 156 26.13 -8.39 -22.24
CA LEU A 156 27.56 -8.21 -22.41
C LEU A 156 28.39 -9.29 -21.70
N LEU A 157 27.95 -9.75 -20.52
CA LEU A 157 28.62 -10.80 -19.73
C LEU A 157 28.33 -12.23 -20.22
N THR A 158 27.14 -12.49 -20.75
CA THR A 158 26.66 -13.85 -21.08
C THR A 158 26.93 -14.30 -22.51
N GLY A 159 27.60 -13.46 -23.31
CA GLY A 159 28.29 -13.90 -24.52
C GLY A 159 27.41 -13.99 -25.77
N GLY A 160 26.89 -12.85 -26.23
CA GLY A 160 26.99 -12.56 -27.66
C GLY A 160 28.43 -12.13 -27.91
N GLY A 161 29.28 -13.04 -28.37
CA GLY A 161 30.73 -12.79 -28.44
C GLY A 161 31.07 -11.50 -29.22
N PRO A 162 32.23 -10.87 -28.95
CA PRO A 162 32.69 -9.70 -29.70
C PRO A 162 32.78 -9.93 -31.21
N GLU A 163 32.82 -11.19 -31.66
CA GLU A 163 32.83 -11.57 -33.07
C GLU A 163 31.48 -11.31 -33.77
N GLU A 164 30.32 -11.69 -33.21
CA GLU A 164 29.01 -11.47 -33.85
C GLU A 164 28.68 -9.98 -33.96
N MET A 165 29.04 -9.20 -32.92
CA MET A 165 28.85 -7.74 -32.92
C MET A 165 29.82 -7.06 -33.90
N ALA A 166 31.06 -7.52 -34.01
CA ALA A 166 32.01 -7.03 -35.00
C ALA A 166 31.61 -7.41 -36.44
N GLU A 167 31.04 -8.59 -36.64
CA GLU A 167 30.51 -9.02 -37.94
C GLU A 167 29.28 -8.20 -38.35
N LEU A 168 28.35 -7.94 -37.42
CA LEU A 168 27.20 -7.08 -37.69
C LEU A 168 27.62 -5.65 -38.03
N GLN A 169 28.63 -5.14 -37.31
CA GLN A 169 29.15 -3.79 -37.54
C GLN A 169 29.90 -3.68 -38.87
N ALA A 170 30.67 -4.72 -39.24
CA ALA A 170 31.30 -4.81 -40.55
C ALA A 170 30.28 -4.93 -41.69
N GLN A 171 29.19 -5.67 -41.49
CA GLN A 171 28.08 -5.75 -42.46
C GLN A 171 27.33 -4.42 -42.59
N LEU A 172 27.17 -3.67 -41.50
CA LEU A 172 26.55 -2.35 -41.50
C LEU A 172 27.41 -1.34 -42.26
N ASP A 173 28.72 -1.33 -42.03
CA ASP A 173 29.67 -0.44 -42.71
C ASP A 173 29.74 -0.74 -44.22
N ASP A 174 29.80 -2.01 -44.61
CA ASP A 174 29.79 -2.43 -46.02
C ASP A 174 28.45 -2.08 -46.71
N ALA A 175 27.32 -2.18 -46.00
CA ALA A 175 26.01 -1.77 -46.52
C ALA A 175 25.92 -0.24 -46.70
N LEU A 176 26.48 0.54 -45.77
CA LEU A 176 26.53 2.00 -45.85
C LEU A 176 27.44 2.47 -46.99
N GLU A 177 28.58 1.82 -47.21
CA GLU A 177 29.49 2.11 -48.32
C GLU A 177 28.82 1.84 -49.68
N LYS A 178 28.11 0.70 -49.81
CA LYS A 178 27.34 0.39 -51.02
C LYS A 178 26.19 1.37 -51.28
N LEU A 179 25.55 1.87 -50.23
CA LEU A 179 24.51 2.90 -50.33
C LEU A 179 25.10 4.26 -50.75
N ALA A 180 26.25 4.64 -50.21
CA ALA A 180 26.95 5.86 -50.57
C ALA A 180 27.46 5.82 -52.02
N ALA A 181 28.01 4.68 -52.47
CA ALA A 181 28.41 4.48 -53.86
C ALA A 181 27.22 4.59 -54.83
N LYS A 182 26.04 4.08 -54.43
CA LYS A 182 24.81 4.14 -55.23
C LYS A 182 24.13 5.51 -55.23
N ALA A 183 24.50 6.40 -54.32
CA ALA A 183 24.02 7.79 -54.26
C ALA A 183 24.91 8.77 -55.05
N SER A 184 26.07 8.31 -55.54
CA SER A 184 27.05 9.09 -56.30
C SER A 184 27.00 8.87 -57.82
N ASP A 185 26.15 7.96 -58.30
CA ASP A 185 25.78 7.75 -59.72
C ASP A 185 24.41 8.39 -59.99
#